data_AF-A0A7W9YHI5-F1
#
_entry.id   AF-A0A7W9YHI5-F1
#
_cell.length_a   1.000
_cell.length_b   1.000
_cell.length_c   1.000
_cell.angle_alpha   90.00
_cell.angle_beta   90.00
_cell.angle_gamma   90.00
#
_symmetry.space_group_name_H-M   'P 1'
#
loop_
_entity.id
_entity.type
_entity.pdbx_description
1 polymer ?
#
loop_
_entity_poly.entity_id
_entity_poly.type
_entity_poly.pdbx_seq_one_letter_code
_entity_poly.pdbx_strand_id
1 'polypeptide(L)'
;MTDTPQQPPSKKRTPLRPIRVDDDIWEPYKAICARDSTDATNDLLGHIGRRILESGTPEEIERYKRGVAAQEERRSRVIGARKKKSDD
;
A
#
# COMPACT_ATOMS: atom_id res chain seq x y z
N MET A 1 41.17 4.39 16.66
CA MET A 1 39.84 4.99 16.42
C MET A 1 39.40 4.53 15.04
N THR A 2 38.69 3.40 14.95
CA THR A 2 38.15 2.89 13.68
C THR A 2 36.70 3.33 13.57
N ASP A 3 36.47 4.39 12.81
CA ASP A 3 35.17 4.87 12.40
C ASP A 3 34.55 3.80 11.48
N THR A 4 33.56 3.07 12.01
CA THR A 4 32.83 2.06 11.22
C THR A 4 31.71 2.80 10.48
N PRO A 5 31.69 2.83 9.14
CA PRO A 5 30.63 3.51 8.42
C PRO A 5 29.29 2.84 8.72
N GLN A 6 28.43 3.60 9.41
CA GLN A 6 27.10 3.16 9.82
C GLN A 6 26.21 3.02 8.58
N GLN A 7 26.01 1.78 8.14
CA GLN A 7 25.13 1.45 7.03
C GLN A 7 23.70 1.95 7.34
N PRO A 8 23.05 2.72 6.44
CA PRO A 8 21.73 3.27 6.72
C PRO A 8 20.71 2.15 6.93
N PRO A 9 19.72 2.31 7.82
CA PRO A 9 18.74 1.28 8.13
C PRO A 9 18.02 0.87 6.84
N SER A 10 18.10 -0.42 6.51
CA SER A 10 17.42 -0.99 5.35
C SER A 10 15.92 -0.69 5.46
N LYS A 11 15.37 -0.08 4.41
CA LYS A 11 13.93 0.24 4.32
C LYS A 11 13.14 -1.05 4.53
N LYS A 12 12.55 -1.23 5.72
CA LYS A 12 11.72 -2.41 6.02
C LYS A 12 10.61 -2.49 4.97
N ARG A 13 10.63 -3.52 4.12
CA ARG A 13 9.54 -3.79 3.16
C ARG A 13 8.25 -3.89 3.95
N THR A 14 7.19 -3.26 3.48
CA THR A 14 5.86 -3.48 4.05
C THR A 14 5.57 -4.98 3.97
N PRO A 15 5.33 -5.65 5.11
CA PRO A 15 5.08 -7.08 5.11
C PRO A 15 3.84 -7.36 4.27
N LEU A 16 3.96 -8.30 3.33
CA LEU A 16 2.81 -8.82 2.60
C LEU A 16 1.93 -9.57 3.60
N ARG A 17 0.66 -9.19 3.68
CA ARG A 17 -0.35 -9.92 4.46
C ARG A 17 -1.15 -10.76 3.46
N PRO A 18 -0.91 -12.08 3.36
CA PRO A 18 -1.67 -12.91 2.44
C PRO A 18 -3.12 -13.00 2.92
N ILE A 19 -4.06 -12.80 2.01
CA ILE A 19 -5.49 -13.05 2.22
C ILE A 19 -5.82 -14.29 1.39
N ARG A 20 -6.49 -15.27 2.01
CA ARG A 20 -6.98 -16.46 1.30
C ARG A 20 -8.42 -16.18 0.87
N VAL A 21 -8.66 -16.24 -0.43
CA VAL A 21 -9.97 -16.08 -1.05
C VAL A 21 -10.12 -17.20 -2.06
N ASP A 22 -11.31 -17.80 -2.14
CA ASP A 22 -11.62 -18.80 -3.14
C ASP A 22 -11.64 -18.17 -4.55
N ASP A 23 -11.19 -18.91 -5.56
CA ASP A 23 -11.14 -18.41 -6.94
C ASP A 23 -12.53 -18.09 -7.49
N ASP A 24 -13.56 -18.86 -7.08
CA ASP A 24 -14.96 -18.63 -7.47
C ASP A 24 -15.53 -17.33 -6.87
N ILE A 25 -14.86 -16.76 -5.86
CA ILE A 25 -15.17 -15.44 -5.28
C ILE A 25 -14.25 -14.37 -5.88
N TRP A 26 -12.96 -14.67 -6.04
CA TRP A 26 -11.94 -13.71 -6.44
C TRP A 26 -12.05 -13.30 -7.91
N GLU A 27 -12.29 -14.25 -8.82
CA GLU A 27 -12.37 -13.95 -10.26
C GLU A 27 -13.55 -13.03 -10.61
N PRO A 28 -14.78 -13.27 -10.13
CA PRO A 28 -15.89 -12.33 -10.35
C PRO A 28 -15.64 -10.95 -9.74
N TYR A 29 -15.03 -10.89 -8.55
CA TYR A 29 -14.67 -9.61 -7.91
C TYR A 29 -13.69 -8.80 -8.75
N LYS A 30 -12.62 -9.43 -9.26
CA LYS A 30 -11.70 -8.76 -10.21
C LYS A 30 -12.42 -8.26 -11.46
N ALA A 31 -13.35 -9.04 -12.00
CA ALA A 31 -14.13 -8.65 -13.18
C ALA A 31 -15.07 -7.46 -12.89
N ILE A 32 -15.62 -7.34 -11.67
CA ILE A 32 -16.34 -6.14 -11.22
C ILE A 32 -15.39 -4.95 -11.20
N CYS A 33 -14.27 -5.04 -10.47
CA CYS A 33 -13.30 -3.95 -10.36
C CYS A 33 -12.82 -3.45 -11.73
N ALA A 34 -12.53 -4.38 -12.66
CA ALA A 34 -12.10 -4.03 -14.00
C ALA A 34 -13.16 -3.23 -14.78
N ARG A 35 -14.45 -3.59 -14.65
CA ARG A 35 -15.56 -2.82 -15.25
C ARG A 35 -15.66 -1.42 -14.68
N ASP A 36 -15.35 -1.27 -13.39
CA ASP A 36 -15.35 0.02 -12.68
C ASP A 36 -14.03 0.80 -12.86
N SER A 37 -13.14 0.37 -13.77
CA SER A 37 -11.85 0.99 -14.04
C SER A 37 -10.93 1.10 -12.80
N THR A 38 -11.04 0.15 -11.89
CA THR A 38 -10.18 0.02 -10.69
C THR A 38 -9.54 -1.37 -10.64
N ASP A 39 -8.48 -1.52 -9.85
CA ASP A 39 -7.94 -2.85 -9.56
C ASP A 39 -8.45 -3.36 -8.20
N ALA A 40 -8.61 -4.68 -8.12
CA ALA A 40 -9.14 -5.37 -6.94
C ALA A 40 -8.36 -5.09 -5.65
N THR A 41 -7.07 -4.78 -5.76
CA THR A 41 -6.24 -4.44 -4.59
C THR A 41 -6.58 -3.05 -4.08
N ASN A 42 -6.63 -2.05 -4.96
CA ASN A 42 -6.98 -0.68 -4.59
C ASN A 42 -8.43 -0.60 -4.08
N ASP A 43 -9.37 -1.34 -4.68
CA ASP A 43 -10.75 -1.37 -4.16
C ASP A 43 -10.81 -2.02 -2.76
N LEU A 44 -10.11 -3.14 -2.55
CA LEU A 44 -10.06 -3.80 -1.25
C LEU A 44 -9.43 -2.90 -0.17
N LEU A 45 -8.33 -2.21 -0.52
CA LEU A 45 -7.71 -1.24 0.37
C LEU A 45 -8.66 -0.06 0.67
N GLY A 46 -9.42 0.40 -0.33
CA GLY A 46 -10.45 1.43 -0.16
C GLY A 46 -11.57 0.96 0.77
N HIS A 47 -12.04 -0.27 0.62
CA HIS A 47 -13.04 -0.86 1.51
C HIS A 47 -12.53 -0.96 2.95
N ILE A 48 -11.32 -1.46 3.17
CA ILE A 48 -10.69 -1.51 4.49
C ILE A 48 -10.59 -0.10 5.09
N GLY A 49 -10.18 0.88 4.30
CA GLY A 49 -10.08 2.27 4.73
C GLY A 49 -11.42 2.85 5.16
N ARG A 50 -12.47 2.67 4.35
CA ARG A 50 -13.84 3.08 4.70
C ARG A 50 -14.29 2.45 6.01
N ARG A 51 -14.09 1.14 6.18
CA ARG A 51 -14.47 0.41 7.39
C ARG A 51 -13.78 0.95 8.65
N ILE A 52 -12.49 1.28 8.57
CA ILE A 52 -11.74 1.87 9.70
C ILE A 52 -12.24 3.28 10.01
N LEU A 53 -12.51 4.10 8.99
CA LEU A 53 -12.99 5.47 9.20
C LEU A 53 -14.43 5.52 9.76
N GLU A 54 -15.26 4.55 9.40
CA GLU A 54 -16.66 4.47 9.84
C GLU A 54 -16.83 3.93 11.26
N SER A 55 -15.95 3.01 11.70
CA SER A 55 -16.18 2.24 12.93
C SER A 55 -14.96 2.11 13.84
N GLY A 56 -13.79 2.59 13.42
CA GLY A 56 -12.56 2.46 14.18
C GLY A 56 -12.51 3.40 15.38
N THR A 57 -11.71 3.05 16.38
CA THR A 57 -11.38 3.95 17.49
C THR A 57 -10.51 5.13 16.99
N PRO A 58 -10.41 6.23 17.75
CA PRO A 58 -9.51 7.33 17.40
C PRO A 58 -8.07 6.87 17.14
N GLU A 59 -7.55 5.92 17.93
CA GLU A 59 -6.20 5.37 17.75
C GLU A 59 -6.06 4.56 16.45
N GLU A 60 -7.09 3.79 16.09
CA GLU A 60 -7.12 3.00 14.86
C GLU A 60 -7.19 3.89 13.62
N ILE A 61 -8.01 4.95 13.67
CA ILE A 61 -8.11 5.96 12.62
C ILE A 61 -6.78 6.66 12.42
N GLU A 62 -6.12 7.10 13.50
CA GLU A 62 -4.81 7.74 13.41
C GLU A 62 -3.73 6.79 12.89
N ARG A 63 -3.78 5.50 13.26
CA ARG A 63 -2.88 4.49 12.71
C ARG A 63 -3.10 4.29 11.21
N TYR A 64 -4.34 4.27 10.76
CA TYR A 64 -4.70 4.18 9.35
C TYR A 64 -4.17 5.38 8.56
N LYS A 65 -4.42 6.61 9.03
CA LYS A 65 -3.90 7.83 8.39
C LYS A 65 -2.37 7.81 8.24
N ARG A 66 -1.64 7.43 9.30
CA ARG A 66 -0.17 7.25 9.23
C ARG A 66 0.25 6.22 8.18
N GLY A 67 -0.49 5.11 8.08
CA GLY A 67 -0.26 4.07 7.08
C GLY A 67 -0.45 4.55 5.64
N VAL A 68 -1.54 5.28 5.40
CA VAL A 68 -1.86 5.88 4.08
C VAL A 68 -0.78 6.89 3.66
N ALA A 69 -0.43 7.83 4.55
CA ALA A 69 0.62 8.81 4.26
C ALA A 69 1.97 8.16 3.91
N ALA A 70 2.37 7.12 4.65
CA ALA A 70 3.60 6.37 4.36
C ALA A 70 3.54 5.58 3.05
N GLN A 71 2.34 5.21 2.57
CA GLN A 71 2.14 4.52 1.30
C GLN A 71 2.17 5.49 0.12
N GLU A 72 1.56 6.68 0.26
CA GLU A 72 1.64 7.77 -0.70
C GLU A 72 3.07 8.26 -0.89
N GLU A 73 3.82 8.48 0.20
CA GLU A 73 5.22 8.87 0.14
C GLU A 73 6.06 7.85 -0.66
N ARG A 74 5.79 6.55 -0.47
CA ARG A 74 6.43 5.48 -1.26
C ARG A 74 6.03 5.52 -2.73
N ARG A 75 4.74 5.71 -3.05
CA ARG A 75 4.27 5.83 -4.44
C ARG A 75 4.94 7.01 -5.15
N SER A 76 5.00 8.18 -4.50
CA SER A 76 5.64 9.38 -5.04
C SER A 76 7.14 9.17 -5.31
N ARG A 77 7.85 8.48 -4.40
CA ARG A 77 9.27 8.14 -4.59
C ARG A 77 9.50 7.18 -5.77
N VAL A 78 8.64 6.19 -5.96
CA VAL A 78 8.76 5.24 -7.08
C VAL A 78 8.48 5.92 -8.42
N ILE A 79 7.47 6.79 -8.48
CA ILE A 79 7.16 7.56 -9.70
C ILE A 79 8.33 8.48 -10.06
N GLY A 80 8.89 9.21 -9.08
CA GLY A 80 10.07 10.06 -9.29
C GLY A 80 11.32 9.28 -9.74
N ALA A 81 11.54 8.09 -9.19
CA ALA A 81 12.66 7.23 -9.57
C ALA A 81 12.52 6.65 -10.99
N ARG A 82 11.29 6.33 -11.43
CA ARG A 82 11.05 5.84 -12.80
C ARG A 82 11.30 6.93 -13.84
N LYS A 83 10.89 8.17 -13.56
CA LYS A 83 11.06 9.30 -14.50
C LYS A 83 12.54 9.64 -14.75
N LYS A 84 13.40 9.47 -13.75
CA LYS A 84 14.86 9.68 -13.87
C LYS A 84 15.58 8.62 -14.72
N LYS A 85 14.97 7.44 -14.92
CA LYS A 85 15.57 6.33 -15.68
C LYS A 85 15.24 6.34 -17.17
N SER A 86 14.35 7.22 -17.60
CA SER A 86 13.91 7.37 -18.99
C SER A 86 14.52 8.61 -19.68
N ASP A 87 15.39 9.33 -18.98
CA ASP A 87 16.10 10.53 -19.45
C ASP A 87 17.63 10.27 -19.59
N ASP A 88 18.06 9.01 -19.52
CA ASP A 88 19.45 8.54 -19.70
C ASP A 88 19.51 7.51 -20.84
#